data_AF-A0A1H0AYN4-F1
#
_entry.id   AF-A0A1H0AYN4-F1
#
_cell.length_a   1.000
_cell.length_b   1.000
_cell.length_c   1.000
_cell.angle_alpha   90.00
_cell.angle_beta   90.00
_cell.angle_gamma   90.00
#
_symmetry.space_group_name_H-M   'P 1'
#
loop_
_entity.id
_entity.type
_entity.pdbx_description
1 polymer ?
#
loop_
_entity_poly.entity_id
_entity_poly.type
_entity_poly.pdbx_seq_one_letter_code
_entity_poly.pdbx_strand_id
1 'polypeptide(L)'
;MNINNLRQDLSIKGKNGIAFLLSATIIWTIFTIIFSLPNNIETKNIFMLITTGIMFPLALLFSKLIKADWKIDQNPLSNLGLVINLAQFIYFPIAFWAFVKHPSEMVMFFAVITAAHLFPYGWFYNAKAYYVMAPIAAILVAIIGSTVESLWIIPLMMIGALLILNLLLFVDYRKKSKTTDEVVMKAQG
;
A
#
# COMPACT_ATOMS: atom_id res chain seq x y z
N MET A 1 15.74 -20.21 11.73
CA MET A 1 16.07 -18.88 11.15
C MET A 1 15.77 -17.80 12.18
N ASN A 2 16.62 -16.79 12.32
CA ASN A 2 16.34 -15.60 13.13
C ASN A 2 15.18 -14.80 12.49
N ILE A 3 14.32 -14.16 13.30
CA ILE A 3 13.18 -13.36 12.83
C ILE A 3 13.58 -12.29 11.80
N ASN A 4 14.73 -11.65 11.97
CA ASN A 4 15.21 -10.64 11.04
C ASN A 4 15.60 -11.23 9.68
N ASN A 5 16.13 -12.46 9.66
CA ASN A 5 16.45 -13.17 8.42
C ASN A 5 15.16 -13.56 7.68
N LEU A 6 14.11 -13.99 8.41
CA LEU A 6 12.79 -14.26 7.82
C LEU A 6 12.19 -13.02 7.16
N ARG A 7 12.24 -11.87 7.85
CA ARG A 7 11.73 -10.60 7.32
C ARG A 7 12.54 -10.11 6.12
N GLN A 8 13.86 -10.30 6.13
CA GLN A 8 14.72 -9.96 4.99
C GLN A 8 14.48 -10.86 3.78
N ASP A 9 14.24 -12.16 4.00
CA ASP A 9 13.84 -13.10 2.94
C ASP A 9 12.52 -12.67 2.27
N LEU A 10 11.50 -12.31 3.07
CA LEU A 10 10.24 -11.73 2.56
C LEU A 10 10.49 -10.46 1.74
N SER A 11 11.35 -9.56 2.25
CA SER A 11 11.69 -8.29 1.62
C SER A 11 12.34 -8.47 0.24
N ILE A 12 13.27 -9.41 0.11
CA ILE A 12 14.01 -9.64 -1.13
C ILE A 12 13.11 -10.36 -2.16
N LYS A 13 12.51 -11.49 -1.79
CA LYS A 13 11.68 -12.29 -2.70
C LYS A 13 10.38 -11.60 -3.09
N GLY A 14 9.69 -11.01 -2.12
CA GLY A 14 8.46 -10.23 -2.34
C GLY A 14 8.71 -8.79 -2.81
N LYS A 15 9.97 -8.38 -2.98
CA LYS A 15 10.38 -7.01 -3.38
C LYS A 15 9.66 -5.94 -2.58
N ASN A 16 9.67 -6.07 -1.26
CA ASN A 16 9.02 -5.14 -0.32
C ASN A 16 7.52 -4.90 -0.58
N GLY A 17 6.82 -5.77 -1.31
CA GLY A 17 5.41 -5.59 -1.65
C GLY A 17 5.15 -4.53 -2.74
N ILE A 18 6.17 -4.13 -3.50
CA ILE A 18 6.07 -3.11 -4.57
C ILE A 18 4.93 -3.43 -5.55
N ALA A 19 4.68 -4.70 -5.86
CA ALA A 19 3.58 -5.09 -6.75
C ALA A 19 2.21 -4.62 -6.26
N PHE A 20 1.93 -4.75 -4.95
CA PHE A 20 0.68 -4.26 -4.35
C PHE A 20 0.59 -2.73 -4.35
N LEU A 21 1.71 -2.04 -4.11
CA LEU A 21 1.76 -0.58 -4.12
C LEU A 21 1.61 0.00 -5.54
N LEU A 22 2.13 -0.69 -6.57
CA LEU A 22 1.88 -0.34 -7.96
C LEU A 22 0.41 -0.51 -8.32
N SER A 23 -0.22 -1.62 -7.90
CA SER A 23 -1.68 -1.79 -8.03
C SER A 23 -2.43 -0.65 -7.35
N ALA A 24 -2.06 -0.33 -6.11
CA ALA A 24 -2.69 0.76 -5.39
C ALA A 24 -2.55 2.08 -6.14
N THR A 25 -1.38 2.37 -6.71
CA THR A 25 -1.18 3.58 -7.53
C THR A 25 -2.19 3.66 -8.69
N ILE A 26 -2.49 2.55 -9.36
CA ILE A 26 -3.52 2.48 -10.40
C ILE A 26 -4.93 2.71 -9.82
N ILE A 27 -5.26 2.07 -8.70
CA ILE A 27 -6.56 2.26 -8.02
C ILE A 27 -6.77 3.73 -7.63
N TRP A 28 -5.77 4.38 -7.03
CA TRP A 28 -5.82 5.78 -6.63
C TRP A 28 -5.86 6.74 -7.84
N THR A 29 -5.28 6.34 -8.97
CA THR A 29 -5.44 7.05 -10.25
C THR A 29 -6.90 7.00 -10.73
N ILE A 30 -7.53 5.81 -10.67
CA ILE A 30 -8.95 5.67 -11.00
C ILE A 30 -9.82 6.49 -10.04
N PHE A 31 -9.50 6.52 -8.74
CA PHE A 31 -10.22 7.36 -7.77
C PHE A 31 -10.10 8.84 -8.14
N THR A 32 -8.91 9.32 -8.50
CA THR A 32 -8.71 10.70 -8.93
C THR A 32 -9.62 11.05 -10.12
N ILE A 33 -9.71 10.16 -11.11
CA ILE A 33 -10.61 10.33 -12.25
C ILE A 33 -12.08 10.36 -11.78
N ILE A 34 -12.52 9.39 -10.99
CA ILE A 34 -13.90 9.32 -10.46
C ILE A 34 -14.29 10.61 -9.74
N PHE A 35 -13.44 11.13 -8.86
CA PHE A 35 -13.73 12.33 -8.08
C PHE A 35 -13.65 13.63 -8.88
N SER A 36 -12.97 13.61 -10.03
CA SER A 36 -12.91 14.74 -10.97
C SER A 36 -14.14 14.84 -11.88
N LEU A 37 -14.91 13.76 -12.05
CA LEU A 37 -16.12 13.75 -12.88
C LEU A 37 -17.29 14.49 -12.19
N PRO A 38 -18.22 15.07 -12.96
CA PRO A 38 -19.37 15.83 -12.44
C PRO A 38 -20.52 14.92 -11.95
N ASN A 39 -20.21 13.88 -11.18
CA ASN A 39 -21.19 12.97 -10.56
C ASN A 39 -21.49 13.38 -9.10
N ASN A 40 -22.64 12.95 -8.58
CA ASN A 40 -22.95 13.08 -7.15
C ASN A 40 -21.97 12.26 -6.27
N ILE A 41 -21.88 12.64 -5.00
CA ILE A 41 -20.88 12.09 -4.08
C ILE A 41 -21.13 10.61 -3.76
N GLU A 42 -22.39 10.20 -3.69
CA GLU A 42 -22.78 8.81 -3.42
C GLU A 42 -22.30 7.89 -4.54
N THR A 43 -22.52 8.29 -5.79
CA THR A 43 -22.07 7.53 -6.98
C THR A 43 -20.56 7.44 -7.02
N LYS A 44 -19.85 8.54 -6.72
CA LYS A 44 -18.38 8.55 -6.64
C LYS A 44 -17.88 7.55 -5.60
N ASN A 45 -18.48 7.54 -4.42
CA ASN A 45 -18.11 6.64 -3.34
C ASN A 45 -18.41 5.16 -3.67
N ILE A 46 -19.54 4.86 -4.32
CA ILE A 46 -19.86 3.50 -4.79
C ILE A 46 -18.83 3.02 -5.82
N PHE A 47 -18.50 3.85 -6.82
CA PHE A 47 -17.48 3.50 -7.82
C PHE A 47 -16.09 3.34 -7.20
N MET A 48 -15.74 4.16 -6.21
CA MET A 48 -14.51 4.00 -5.43
C MET A 48 -14.47 2.61 -4.76
N LEU A 49 -15.53 2.21 -4.06
CA LEU A 49 -15.59 0.91 -3.39
C LEU A 49 -15.50 -0.26 -4.39
N ILE A 50 -16.28 -0.24 -5.48
CA ILE A 50 -16.25 -1.29 -6.51
C ILE A 50 -14.85 -1.44 -7.09
N THR A 51 -14.17 -0.32 -7.37
CA THR A 51 -12.83 -0.30 -7.95
C THR A 51 -11.80 -0.98 -7.04
N THR A 52 -11.98 -1.00 -5.71
CA THR A 52 -11.06 -1.74 -4.83
C THR A 52 -11.03 -3.25 -5.10
N GLY A 53 -12.10 -3.82 -5.66
CA GLY A 53 -12.20 -5.25 -5.95
C GLY A 53 -11.15 -5.74 -6.95
N ILE A 54 -10.62 -4.86 -7.82
CA ILE A 54 -9.58 -5.21 -8.79
C ILE A 54 -8.15 -5.08 -8.24
N MET A 55 -7.97 -4.63 -6.99
CA MET A 55 -6.64 -4.47 -6.35
C MET A 55 -5.82 -5.77 -6.38
N PHE A 56 -6.43 -6.87 -5.93
CA PHE A 56 -5.73 -8.15 -5.81
C PHE A 56 -5.35 -8.75 -7.18
N PRO A 57 -6.26 -8.81 -8.18
CA PRO A 57 -5.89 -9.18 -9.55
C PRO A 57 -4.73 -8.36 -10.12
N LEU A 58 -4.73 -7.03 -9.94
CA LEU A 58 -3.63 -6.17 -10.38
C LEU A 58 -2.32 -6.50 -9.65
N ALA A 59 -2.38 -6.81 -8.34
CA ALA A 59 -1.19 -7.14 -7.56
C ALA A 59 -0.54 -8.44 -8.04
N LEU A 60 -1.34 -9.45 -8.42
CA LEU A 60 -0.84 -10.67 -9.04
C LEU A 60 -0.19 -10.39 -10.40
N LEU A 61 -0.82 -9.54 -11.23
CA LEU A 61 -0.26 -9.12 -12.51
C LEU A 61 1.09 -8.43 -12.33
N PHE A 62 1.18 -7.41 -11.48
CA PHE A 62 2.44 -6.71 -11.23
C PHE A 62 3.49 -7.61 -10.58
N SER A 63 3.10 -8.52 -9.69
CA SER A 63 4.03 -9.50 -9.10
C SER A 63 4.69 -10.35 -10.19
N LYS A 64 3.91 -10.81 -11.18
CA LYS A 64 4.44 -11.53 -12.35
C LYS A 64 5.35 -10.65 -13.20
N LEU A 65 4.96 -9.41 -13.49
CA LEU A 65 5.74 -8.48 -14.31
C LEU A 65 7.10 -8.15 -13.67
N ILE A 66 7.12 -7.89 -12.37
CA ILE A 66 8.36 -7.54 -11.66
C ILE A 66 9.08 -8.77 -11.12
N LYS A 67 8.59 -10.00 -11.35
CA LYS A 67 9.14 -11.24 -10.77
C LYS A 67 9.29 -11.17 -9.26
N ALA A 68 8.22 -10.75 -8.56
CA ALA A 68 8.12 -10.80 -7.11
C ALA A 68 7.30 -12.02 -6.69
N ASP A 69 7.78 -12.70 -5.65
CA ASP A 69 7.05 -13.82 -5.05
C ASP A 69 6.01 -13.26 -4.07
N TRP A 70 4.73 -13.43 -4.40
CA TRP A 70 3.64 -13.00 -3.52
C TRP A 70 3.36 -14.05 -2.41
N LYS A 71 3.79 -15.30 -2.60
CA LYS A 71 3.69 -16.39 -1.64
C LYS A 71 5.04 -17.11 -1.55
N ILE A 72 5.57 -17.23 -0.34
CA ILE A 72 6.91 -17.76 -0.08
C ILE A 72 6.77 -18.95 0.88
N ASP A 73 6.53 -20.15 0.33
CA ASP A 73 6.10 -21.33 1.10
C ASP A 73 7.11 -21.77 2.19
N GLN A 74 8.40 -21.50 2.01
CA GLN A 74 9.44 -21.87 2.98
C GLN A 74 9.57 -20.87 4.15
N ASN A 75 8.84 -19.75 4.11
CA ASN A 75 8.92 -18.70 5.12
C ASN A 75 7.62 -18.67 5.95
N PRO A 76 7.65 -19.03 7.25
CA PRO A 76 6.45 -19.10 8.08
C PRO A 76 5.74 -17.75 8.24
N LEU A 77 6.42 -16.62 7.97
CA LEU A 77 5.81 -15.30 7.99
C LEU A 77 5.01 -14.99 6.71
N SER A 78 5.11 -15.76 5.64
CA SER A 78 4.47 -15.44 4.36
C SER A 78 2.96 -15.23 4.50
N ASN A 79 2.28 -16.04 5.32
CA ASN A 79 0.83 -15.94 5.52
C ASN A 79 0.42 -14.68 6.32
N LEU A 80 1.32 -14.12 7.11
CA LEU A 80 1.04 -12.91 7.88
C LEU A 80 0.78 -11.70 6.96
N GLY A 81 1.36 -11.67 5.75
CA GLY A 81 1.07 -10.64 4.76
C GLY A 81 -0.41 -10.60 4.34
N LEU A 82 -1.06 -11.77 4.24
CA LEU A 82 -2.50 -11.85 3.99
C LEU A 82 -3.30 -11.38 5.21
N VAL A 83 -2.91 -11.79 6.42
CA VAL A 83 -3.58 -11.36 7.67
C VAL A 83 -3.52 -9.84 7.81
N ILE A 84 -2.37 -9.23 7.54
CA ILE A 84 -2.22 -7.77 7.54
C ILE A 84 -3.19 -7.16 6.51
N ASN A 85 -3.15 -7.56 5.23
CA ASN A 85 -4.09 -7.03 4.22
C ASN A 85 -5.56 -7.16 4.63
N LEU A 86 -5.95 -8.30 5.22
CA LEU A 86 -7.32 -8.53 5.67
C LEU A 86 -7.72 -7.65 6.86
N ALA A 87 -6.76 -7.25 7.69
CA ALA A 87 -7.02 -6.35 8.83
C ALA A 87 -7.56 -4.98 8.39
N GLN A 88 -7.31 -4.55 7.14
CA GLN A 88 -7.88 -3.31 6.62
C GLN A 88 -9.41 -3.33 6.57
N PHE A 89 -10.04 -4.51 6.37
CA PHE A 89 -11.49 -4.65 6.35
C PHE A 89 -12.15 -4.37 7.70
N ILE A 90 -11.40 -4.46 8.80
CA ILE A 90 -11.89 -4.15 10.15
C ILE A 90 -12.28 -2.66 10.26
N TYR A 91 -11.73 -1.79 9.42
CA TYR A 91 -12.06 -0.36 9.37
C TYR A 91 -13.28 -0.04 8.51
N PHE A 92 -13.84 -1.00 7.77
CA PHE A 92 -14.98 -0.77 6.89
C PHE A 92 -16.24 -0.26 7.62
N PRO A 93 -16.55 -0.65 8.87
CA PRO A 93 -17.64 -0.04 9.62
C PRO A 93 -17.53 1.49 9.73
N ILE A 94 -16.32 2.03 9.93
CA ILE A 94 -16.09 3.49 9.96
C ILE A 94 -16.27 4.10 8.57
N ALA A 95 -15.78 3.42 7.53
CA ALA A 95 -15.95 3.88 6.15
C ALA A 95 -17.43 3.91 5.73
N PHE A 96 -18.22 2.89 6.09
CA PHE A 96 -19.65 2.85 5.81
C PHE A 96 -20.44 3.85 6.66
N TRP A 97 -20.04 4.08 7.91
CA TRP A 97 -20.62 5.15 8.72
C TRP A 97 -20.38 6.52 8.07
N ALA A 98 -19.15 6.79 7.59
CA ALA A 98 -18.83 8.01 6.85
C ALA A 98 -19.65 8.09 5.55
N PHE A 99 -19.76 7.01 4.78
CA PHE A 99 -20.60 6.97 3.58
C PHE A 99 -22.05 7.45 3.84
N VAL A 100 -22.64 7.08 4.99
CA VAL A 100 -24.02 7.44 5.33
C VAL A 100 -24.15 8.82 5.96
N LYS A 101 -23.19 9.24 6.81
CA LYS A 101 -23.30 10.47 7.62
C LYS A 101 -22.49 11.65 7.08
N HIS A 102 -21.37 11.36 6.44
CA HIS A 102 -20.35 12.30 5.99
C HIS A 102 -19.78 11.84 4.62
N PRO A 103 -20.63 11.76 3.58
CA PRO A 103 -20.26 11.13 2.31
C PRO A 103 -19.12 11.87 1.60
N SER A 104 -19.02 13.19 1.75
CA SER A 104 -17.93 14.00 1.17
C SER A 104 -16.58 13.68 1.79
N GLU A 105 -16.56 13.34 3.08
CA GLU A 105 -15.37 13.05 3.86
C GLU A 105 -14.92 11.59 3.73
N MET A 106 -15.76 10.71 3.19
CA MET A 106 -15.47 9.28 3.08
C MET A 106 -14.14 9.00 2.38
N VAL A 107 -13.82 9.72 1.29
CA VAL A 107 -12.56 9.55 0.54
C VAL A 107 -11.33 9.90 1.39
N MET A 108 -11.45 10.90 2.27
CA MET A 108 -10.41 11.26 3.23
C MET A 108 -10.22 10.14 4.25
N PHE A 109 -11.31 9.65 4.87
CA PHE A 109 -11.24 8.52 5.81
C PHE A 109 -10.61 7.29 5.17
N PHE A 110 -11.02 6.96 3.95
CA PHE A 110 -10.49 5.82 3.20
C PHE A 110 -8.99 5.96 2.92
N ALA A 111 -8.53 7.16 2.58
CA ALA A 111 -7.12 7.46 2.36
C ALA A 111 -6.29 7.40 3.66
N VAL A 112 -6.81 7.93 4.78
CA VAL A 112 -6.16 7.84 6.09
C VAL A 112 -6.02 6.38 6.53
N ILE A 113 -7.08 5.58 6.43
CA ILE A 113 -7.06 4.15 6.73
C ILE A 113 -6.00 3.45 5.88
N THR A 114 -6.00 3.69 4.57
CA THR A 114 -5.04 3.06 3.64
C THR A 114 -3.61 3.46 3.97
N ALA A 115 -3.33 4.75 4.21
CA ALA A 115 -2.00 5.24 4.55
C ALA A 115 -1.49 4.65 5.88
N ALA A 116 -2.32 4.66 6.93
CA ALA A 116 -1.99 4.08 8.22
C ALA A 116 -1.77 2.56 8.13
N HIS A 117 -2.54 1.87 7.29
CA HIS A 117 -2.41 0.43 7.05
C HIS A 117 -1.05 0.04 6.46
N LEU A 118 -0.31 0.97 5.85
CA LEU A 118 1.04 0.70 5.35
C LEU A 118 2.08 0.55 6.48
N PHE A 119 1.79 1.03 7.70
CA PHE A 119 2.76 1.05 8.80
C PHE A 119 3.28 -0.35 9.24
N PRO A 120 2.43 -1.38 9.43
CA PRO A 120 2.88 -2.72 9.81
C PRO A 120 3.83 -3.36 8.80
N TYR A 121 3.80 -2.93 7.53
CA TYR A 121 4.73 -3.42 6.51
C TYR A 121 6.18 -3.00 6.75
N GLY A 122 6.41 -1.94 7.52
CA GLY A 122 7.76 -1.58 7.99
C GLY A 122 8.36 -2.66 8.87
N TRP A 123 7.52 -3.29 9.71
CA TRP A 123 7.92 -4.47 10.43
C TRP A 123 8.02 -5.64 9.47
N PHE A 124 6.96 -5.97 8.74
CA PHE A 124 6.89 -7.17 7.90
C PHE A 124 8.09 -7.35 6.95
N TYR A 125 8.48 -6.28 6.24
CA TYR A 125 9.60 -6.28 5.29
C TYR A 125 10.91 -5.73 5.85
N ASN A 126 10.96 -5.38 7.14
CA ASN A 126 12.09 -4.70 7.76
C ASN A 126 12.56 -3.47 6.95
N ALA A 127 11.61 -2.62 6.55
CA ALA A 127 11.83 -1.51 5.64
C ALA A 127 11.38 -0.19 6.27
N LYS A 128 12.34 0.67 6.63
CA LYS A 128 12.10 1.92 7.36
C LYS A 128 11.17 2.89 6.62
N ALA A 129 11.16 2.85 5.28
CA ALA A 129 10.34 3.72 4.45
C ALA A 129 8.84 3.63 4.81
N TYR A 130 8.33 2.44 5.12
CA TYR A 130 6.95 2.27 5.56
C TYR A 130 6.65 2.99 6.88
N TYR A 131 7.52 2.85 7.89
CA TYR A 131 7.33 3.49 9.19
C TYR A 131 7.31 5.02 9.12
N VAL A 132 8.00 5.60 8.14
CA VAL A 132 8.08 7.05 7.94
C VAL A 132 6.93 7.53 7.05
N MET A 133 6.74 6.91 5.88
CA MET A 133 5.77 7.36 4.89
C MET A 133 4.32 7.13 5.32
N ALA A 134 4.02 6.05 6.05
CA ALA A 134 2.65 5.76 6.49
C ALA A 134 2.05 6.89 7.37
N PRO A 135 2.67 7.29 8.49
CA PRO A 135 2.14 8.38 9.31
C PRO A 135 2.18 9.73 8.59
N ILE A 136 3.24 10.01 7.80
CA ILE A 136 3.32 11.25 7.02
C ILE A 136 2.14 11.34 6.04
N ALA A 137 1.89 10.30 5.25
CA ALA A 137 0.78 10.29 4.29
C ALA A 137 -0.57 10.40 4.99
N ALA A 138 -0.78 9.68 6.10
CA ALA A 138 -2.02 9.73 6.86
C ALA A 138 -2.30 11.14 7.41
N ILE A 139 -1.31 11.79 8.01
CA ILE A 139 -1.43 13.15 8.56
C ILE A 139 -1.65 14.17 7.44
N LEU A 140 -0.85 14.11 6.37
CA LEU A 140 -0.97 15.05 5.25
C LEU A 140 -2.34 14.97 4.58
N VAL A 141 -2.84 13.77 4.33
CA VAL A 141 -4.16 13.60 3.71
C VAL A 141 -5.28 14.04 4.65
N ALA A 142 -5.16 13.84 5.97
CA ALA A 142 -6.13 14.37 6.92
C ALA A 142 -6.16 15.91 6.94
N ILE A 143 -5.00 16.56 6.95
CA ILE A 143 -4.91 18.03 6.94
C ILE A 143 -5.41 18.61 5.61
N ILE A 144 -4.97 18.05 4.48
CA ILE A 144 -5.38 18.53 3.16
C ILE A 144 -6.86 18.25 2.94
N GLY A 145 -7.32 17.03 3.24
CA GLY A 145 -8.71 16.63 3.05
C GLY A 145 -9.72 17.43 3.88
N SER A 146 -9.29 18.05 4.98
CA SER A 146 -10.12 18.94 5.80
C SER A 146 -10.09 20.40 5.35
N THR A 147 -9.24 20.77 4.39
CA THR A 147 -9.05 22.15 3.93
C THR A 147 -9.41 22.38 2.47
N VAL A 148 -9.38 21.34 1.63
CA VAL A 148 -9.64 21.46 0.20
C VAL A 148 -11.10 21.18 -0.15
N GLU A 149 -11.67 22.02 -1.03
CA GLU A 149 -13.03 21.78 -1.57
C GLU A 149 -13.02 20.70 -2.67
N SER A 150 -11.92 20.62 -3.42
CA SER A 150 -11.76 19.68 -4.53
C SER A 150 -11.32 18.29 -4.04
N LEU A 151 -12.30 17.40 -3.86
CA LEU A 151 -12.09 16.06 -3.30
C LEU A 151 -11.13 15.16 -4.12
N TRP A 152 -10.93 15.42 -5.42
CA TRP A 152 -9.98 14.66 -6.25
C TRP A 152 -8.51 14.91 -5.89
N ILE A 153 -8.21 15.96 -5.12
CA ILE A 153 -6.85 16.24 -4.62
C ILE A 153 -6.41 15.15 -3.64
N ILE A 154 -7.32 14.60 -2.83
CA ILE A 154 -7.03 13.55 -1.86
C ILE A 154 -6.44 12.29 -2.52
N PRO A 155 -7.10 11.64 -3.50
CA PRO A 155 -6.53 10.49 -4.18
C PRO A 155 -5.28 10.84 -4.99
N LEU A 156 -5.17 12.05 -5.53
CA LEU A 156 -3.95 12.51 -6.21
C LEU A 156 -2.74 12.55 -5.26
N MET A 157 -2.93 13.04 -4.03
CA MET A 157 -1.87 13.05 -3.01
C MET A 157 -1.45 11.63 -2.63
N MET A 158 -2.40 10.69 -2.56
CA MET A 158 -2.08 9.27 -2.34
C MET A 158 -1.22 8.69 -3.47
N ILE A 159 -1.47 9.05 -4.74
CA ILE A 159 -0.61 8.66 -5.86
C ILE A 159 0.83 9.14 -5.61
N GLY A 160 1.00 10.42 -5.27
CA GLY A 160 2.32 10.98 -4.97
C GLY A 160 3.04 10.25 -3.84
N ALA A 161 2.35 10.01 -2.72
CA ALA A 161 2.90 9.26 -1.58
C ALA A 161 3.29 7.83 -1.94
N LEU A 162 2.46 7.13 -2.71
CA LEU A 162 2.71 5.75 -3.15
C LEU A 162 3.88 5.66 -4.13
N LEU A 163 4.02 6.61 -5.05
CA LEU A 163 5.17 6.67 -5.97
C LEU A 163 6.47 6.89 -5.21
N ILE A 164 6.50 7.84 -4.26
CA ILE A 164 7.67 8.07 -3.41
C ILE A 164 8.00 6.82 -2.61
N LEU A 165 7.00 6.19 -1.97
CA LEU A 165 7.20 4.97 -1.20
C LEU A 165 7.74 3.82 -2.07
N ASN A 166 7.18 3.61 -3.27
CA ASN A 166 7.66 2.62 -4.22
C ASN A 166 9.14 2.82 -4.58
N LEU A 167 9.55 4.06 -4.85
CA LEU A 167 10.95 4.38 -5.15
C LEU A 167 11.88 4.06 -3.97
N LEU A 168 11.50 4.49 -2.76
CA LEU A 168 12.29 4.22 -1.55
C LEU A 168 12.41 2.71 -1.28
N LEU A 169 11.33 1.96 -1.45
CA LEU A 169 11.31 0.51 -1.24
C LEU A 169 12.07 -0.23 -2.32
N PHE A 170 12.07 0.26 -3.56
CA PHE A 170 12.89 -0.30 -4.62
C PHE A 170 14.39 -0.17 -4.30
N VAL A 171 14.82 1.02 -3.85
CA VAL A 171 16.21 1.24 -3.42
C VAL A 171 16.57 0.35 -2.24
N ASP A 172 15.70 0.24 -1.24
CA ASP A 172 15.89 -0.61 -0.06
C ASP A 172 16.03 -2.10 -0.43
N TYR A 173 15.13 -2.62 -1.29
CA TYR A 173 15.20 -4.01 -1.78
C TYR A 173 16.51 -4.27 -2.52
N ARG A 174 16.90 -3.37 -3.44
CA ARG A 174 18.13 -3.52 -4.23
C ARG A 174 19.37 -3.54 -3.35
N LYS A 175 19.41 -2.71 -2.31
CA LYS A 175 20.49 -2.71 -1.33
C LYS A 175 20.55 -4.04 -0.57
N LYS A 176 19.41 -4.53 -0.07
CA LYS A 176 19.34 -5.81 0.66
C LYS A 176 19.77 -7.01 -0.19
N SER A 177 19.32 -7.06 -1.45
CA SER A 177 19.69 -8.12 -2.39
C SER A 177 21.20 -8.20 -2.62
N LYS A 178 21.84 -7.06 -2.93
CA LYS A 178 23.30 -7.00 -3.17
C LYS A 178 24.11 -7.49 -1.97
N THR A 179 23.75 -7.03 -0.77
CA THR A 179 24.43 -7.46 0.46
C THR A 179 24.33 -8.97 0.67
N THR A 180 23.17 -9.57 0.38
CA THR A 180 22.98 -11.02 0.50
C THR A 180 23.85 -11.78 -0.50
N ASP A 181 23.91 -11.32 -1.76
CA ASP A 181 24.74 -11.95 -2.80
C ASP A 181 26.24 -11.92 -2.44
N GLU A 182 26.73 -10.78 -1.91
CA GLU A 182 28.13 -10.63 -1.46
C GLU A 182 28.49 -11.58 -0.31
N VAL A 183 27.58 -11.77 0.66
CA VAL A 183 27.80 -12.68 1.79
C VAL A 183 27.86 -14.13 1.32
N VAL A 184 27.00 -14.53 0.38
CA VAL A 184 27.00 -15.89 -0.19
C VAL A 184 28.29 -16.16 -0.96
N MET A 185 28.74 -15.21 -1.79
CA MET A 185 30.00 -15.36 -2.53
C MET A 185 31.21 -15.50 -1.60
N LYS A 186 31.29 -14.73 -0.51
CA LYS A 186 32.37 -14.83 0.48
C LYS A 186 32.35 -16.12 1.29
N ALA A 187 31.22 -16.80 1.41
CA ALA A 187 31.11 -18.06 2.13
C ALA A 187 31.50 -19.28 1.28
N GLN A 188 31.65 -19.10 -0.04
CA GLN A 188 31.93 -20.17 -1.01
C GLN A 188 33.36 -20.15 -1.58
N GLY A 189 34.15 -19.10 -1.31
CA GLY A 189 35.55 -18.98 -1.70
C GLY A 189 36.47 -19.03 -0.49
#